data_AF-A0A6B1B3B7-F1
#
_entry.id   AF-A0A6B1B3B7-F1
#
_cell.length_a   1.000
_cell.length_b   1.000
_cell.length_c   1.000
_cell.angle_alpha   90.00
_cell.angle_beta   90.00
_cell.angle_gamma   90.00
#
_symmetry.space_group_name_H-M   'P 1'
#
loop_
_entity.id
_entity.type
_entity.pdbx_description
1 polymer ?
#
loop_
_entity_poly.entity_id
_entity_poly.type
_entity_poly.pdbx_seq_one_letter_code
_entity_poly.pdbx_strand_id
1 'polypeptide(L)'
;MLKVEFHVSLDRQQDHLAVQRSTFGLWVQPDVQRSPRPVFRIEYDRDASNKPSAHIHLHAESVELGWIYGTAGLPLPRLQEIHFPVGGRRFRPTVEELLEFLHREQLFTDWSPGWRPRLDESLSDWNRRQARATVRNDPKAAIEQLESMGYEVMSVHS
;
A
#
# COMPACT_ATOMS: atom_id res chain seq x y z
N MET A 1 4.12 -11.79 -14.35
CA MET A 1 2.95 -10.98 -14.76
C MET A 1 2.54 -10.06 -13.62
N LEU A 2 2.37 -8.77 -13.91
CA LEU A 2 1.76 -7.82 -12.99
C LEU A 2 0.24 -8.07 -12.95
N LYS A 3 -0.35 -8.18 -11.76
CA LYS A 3 -1.80 -8.20 -11.58
C LYS A 3 -2.21 -6.99 -10.74
N VAL A 4 -3.30 -6.33 -11.13
CA VAL A 4 -3.88 -5.17 -10.45
C VAL A 4 -5.39 -5.31 -10.43
N GLU A 5 -5.99 -5.20 -9.25
CA GLU A 5 -7.43 -5.34 -9.03
C GLU A 5 -7.90 -4.29 -8.02
N PHE A 6 -8.97 -3.57 -8.33
CA PHE A 6 -9.58 -2.57 -7.47
C PHE A 6 -11.09 -2.79 -7.39
N HIS A 7 -11.61 -2.73 -6.17
CA HIS A 7 -13.04 -2.66 -5.88
C HIS A 7 -13.32 -1.27 -5.33
N VAL A 8 -14.14 -0.50 -6.04
CA VAL A 8 -14.47 0.89 -5.71
C VAL A 8 -15.96 1.04 -5.49
N SER A 9 -16.34 1.93 -4.59
CA SER A 9 -17.72 2.38 -4.41
C SER A 9 -17.72 3.89 -4.23
N LEU A 10 -18.89 4.53 -4.31
CA LEU A 10 -19.01 5.90 -3.83
C LEU A 10 -18.65 5.98 -2.33
N ASP A 11 -18.09 7.11 -1.92
CA ASP A 11 -17.81 7.41 -0.52
C ASP A 11 -19.11 7.70 0.26
N ARG A 12 -18.98 7.96 1.58
CA ARG A 12 -20.17 8.18 2.44
C ARG A 12 -20.99 9.41 2.05
N GLN A 13 -20.37 10.41 1.42
CA GLN A 13 -21.05 11.62 0.95
C GLN A 13 -21.58 11.47 -0.49
N GLN A 14 -21.26 10.36 -1.15
CA GLN A 14 -21.61 10.03 -2.53
C GLN A 14 -20.98 10.93 -3.60
N ASP A 15 -19.96 11.69 -3.24
CA ASP A 15 -19.36 12.68 -4.14
C ASP A 15 -18.13 12.12 -4.89
N HIS A 16 -17.49 11.09 -4.34
CA HIS A 16 -16.23 10.57 -4.88
C HIS A 16 -16.15 9.05 -4.88
N LEU A 17 -15.48 8.48 -5.90
CA LEU A 17 -15.10 7.07 -5.90
C LEU A 17 -14.01 6.80 -4.88
N ALA A 18 -14.25 5.77 -4.08
CA ALA A 18 -13.46 5.40 -2.94
C ALA A 18 -13.05 3.92 -3.06
N VAL A 19 -11.76 3.65 -2.95
CA VAL A 19 -11.25 2.26 -2.95
C VAL A 19 -11.72 1.55 -1.69
N GLN A 20 -12.49 0.48 -1.87
CA GLN A 20 -12.94 -0.41 -0.79
C GLN A 20 -11.94 -1.53 -0.58
N ARG A 21 -11.53 -2.18 -1.68
CA ARG A 21 -10.47 -3.19 -1.68
C ARG A 21 -9.52 -2.97 -2.85
N SER A 22 -8.26 -3.33 -2.68
CA SER A 22 -7.34 -3.45 -3.80
C SER A 22 -6.38 -4.60 -3.58
N THR A 23 -6.01 -5.28 -4.65
CA THR A 23 -4.96 -6.31 -4.66
C THR A 23 -4.07 -6.07 -5.87
N PHE A 24 -2.76 -5.92 -5.65
CA PHE A 24 -1.81 -5.81 -6.74
C PHE A 24 -0.43 -6.39 -6.38
N GLY A 25 0.36 -6.77 -7.38
CA GLY A 25 1.64 -7.46 -7.15
C GLY A 25 2.08 -8.31 -8.35
N LEU A 26 3.01 -9.22 -8.10
CA LEU A 26 3.57 -10.10 -9.13
C LEU A 26 3.06 -11.53 -9.01
N TRP A 27 2.71 -12.10 -10.15
CA TRP A 27 2.36 -13.50 -10.33
C TRP A 27 3.30 -14.17 -11.32
N VAL A 28 3.60 -15.44 -11.09
CA VAL A 28 4.33 -16.31 -12.01
C VAL A 28 3.42 -17.43 -12.48
N GLN A 29 3.48 -17.73 -13.76
CA GLN A 29 2.83 -18.90 -14.36
C GLN A 29 3.93 -19.75 -14.99
N PRO A 30 4.46 -20.75 -14.25
CA PRO A 30 5.58 -21.55 -14.73
C PRO A 30 5.17 -22.56 -15.82
N ASP A 31 3.87 -22.82 -15.96
CA ASP A 31 3.29 -23.74 -16.92
C ASP A 31 1.94 -23.20 -17.39
N VAL A 32 1.68 -23.20 -18.70
CA VAL A 32 0.44 -22.74 -19.32
C VAL A 32 -0.77 -23.51 -18.79
N GLN A 33 -0.60 -24.78 -18.39
CA GLN A 33 -1.67 -25.60 -17.84
C GLN A 33 -1.96 -25.33 -16.35
N ARG A 34 -1.08 -24.61 -15.65
CA ARG A 34 -1.25 -24.32 -14.22
C ARG A 34 -1.76 -22.92 -13.99
N SER A 35 -2.56 -22.74 -12.95
CA SER A 35 -3.00 -21.43 -12.52
C SER A 35 -1.81 -20.54 -12.09
N PRO A 36 -1.82 -19.24 -12.43
CA PRO A 36 -0.81 -18.31 -11.96
C PRO A 36 -0.72 -18.29 -10.44
N ARG A 37 0.49 -18.28 -9.91
CA ARG A 37 0.77 -18.20 -8.47
C ARG A 37 1.39 -16.85 -8.13
N PRO A 38 0.92 -16.16 -7.08
CA PRO A 38 1.56 -14.92 -6.62
C PRO A 38 2.99 -15.19 -6.13
N VAL A 39 3.88 -14.21 -6.36
CA VAL A 39 5.21 -14.07 -5.76
C VAL A 39 5.10 -13.20 -4.51
N PHE A 40 4.39 -12.08 -4.64
CA PHE A 40 3.94 -11.26 -3.53
C PHE A 40 2.70 -10.50 -3.95
N ARG A 41 1.92 -10.04 -2.98
CA ARG A 41 0.78 -9.17 -3.21
C ARG A 41 0.64 -8.14 -2.11
N ILE A 42 0.30 -6.92 -2.50
CA ILE A 42 -0.12 -5.83 -1.62
C ILE A 42 -1.64 -5.83 -1.64
N GLU A 43 -2.21 -5.97 -0.45
CA GLU A 43 -3.66 -5.96 -0.25
C GLU A 43 -4.06 -4.75 0.59
N TYR A 44 -5.21 -4.19 0.25
CA TYR A 44 -5.90 -3.22 1.07
C TYR A 44 -7.37 -3.62 1.18
N ASP A 45 -7.89 -3.57 2.40
CA ASP A 45 -9.30 -3.72 2.72
C ASP A 45 -9.69 -2.63 3.72
N ARG A 46 -10.63 -1.76 3.31
CA ARG A 46 -11.09 -0.63 4.10
C ARG A 46 -11.74 -1.07 5.42
N ASP A 47 -12.42 -2.20 5.41
CA ASP A 47 -13.25 -2.68 6.52
C ASP A 47 -12.55 -3.80 7.32
N ALA A 48 -11.25 -4.00 7.12
CA ALA A 48 -10.47 -4.96 7.87
C ALA A 48 -10.47 -4.63 9.38
N SER A 49 -10.83 -5.63 10.19
CA SER A 49 -10.89 -5.51 11.66
C SER A 49 -9.91 -6.45 12.38
N ASN A 50 -9.58 -7.59 11.78
CA ASN A 50 -8.71 -8.62 12.36
C ASN A 50 -7.30 -8.67 11.72
N LYS A 51 -7.00 -7.73 10.83
CA LYS A 51 -5.71 -7.59 10.15
C LYS A 51 -5.44 -6.12 9.83
N PRO A 52 -4.18 -5.71 9.56
CA PRO A 52 -3.90 -4.38 9.07
C PRO A 52 -4.71 -4.07 7.81
N SER A 53 -5.31 -2.88 7.72
CA SER A 53 -6.12 -2.48 6.55
C SER A 53 -5.32 -2.50 5.25
N ALA A 54 -4.01 -2.32 5.33
CA ALA A 54 -3.08 -2.50 4.23
C ALA A 54 -1.93 -3.40 4.68
N HIS A 55 -1.54 -4.37 3.85
CA HIS A 55 -0.49 -5.33 4.19
C HIS A 55 0.12 -5.95 2.93
N ILE A 56 1.29 -6.56 3.11
CA ILE A 56 1.96 -7.37 2.10
C ILE A 56 1.86 -8.84 2.49
N HIS A 57 1.61 -9.68 1.48
CA HIS A 57 1.79 -11.12 1.55
C HIS A 57 2.98 -11.53 0.68
N LEU A 58 3.85 -12.37 1.23
CA LEU A 58 5.01 -12.92 0.54
C LEU A 58 4.81 -14.42 0.29
N HIS A 59 5.00 -14.86 -0.95
CA HIS A 59 5.10 -16.27 -1.28
C HIS A 59 6.58 -16.66 -1.28
N ALA A 60 7.10 -16.87 -0.09
CA ALA A 60 8.51 -17.16 0.17
C ALA A 60 8.65 -18.16 1.32
N GLU A 61 9.89 -18.56 1.60
CA GLU A 61 10.27 -19.34 2.78
C GLU A 61 11.25 -18.52 3.62
N SER A 62 11.18 -18.66 4.95
CA SER A 62 12.15 -18.06 5.88
C SER A 62 12.39 -19.00 7.04
N VAL A 63 13.64 -19.44 7.18
CA VAL A 63 14.08 -20.30 8.27
C VAL A 63 14.06 -19.53 9.60
N GLU A 64 14.41 -18.25 9.56
CA GLU A 64 14.49 -17.35 10.71
C GLU A 64 13.11 -17.10 11.33
N LEU A 65 12.10 -16.85 10.49
CA LEU A 65 10.71 -16.79 10.98
C LEU A 65 10.29 -18.14 11.57
N GLY A 66 10.72 -19.25 10.98
CA GLY A 66 10.51 -20.59 11.54
C GLY A 66 11.07 -20.73 12.96
N TRP A 67 12.29 -20.27 13.17
CA TRP A 67 12.94 -20.26 14.48
C TRP A 67 12.19 -19.37 15.48
N ILE A 68 11.79 -18.15 15.08
CA ILE A 68 11.02 -17.23 15.94
C ILE A 68 9.69 -17.86 16.37
N TYR A 69 8.90 -18.42 15.44
CA TYR A 69 7.65 -19.11 15.79
C TYR A 69 7.90 -20.32 16.69
N GLY A 70 8.97 -21.09 16.42
CA GLY A 70 9.37 -22.22 17.24
C GLY A 70 9.70 -21.83 18.69
N THR A 71 10.39 -20.72 18.91
CA THR A 71 10.66 -20.20 20.28
C THR A 71 9.38 -19.78 21.02
N ALA A 72 8.34 -19.38 20.28
CA ALA A 72 7.01 -19.12 20.82
C ALA A 72 6.13 -20.38 20.98
N GLY A 73 6.66 -21.58 20.66
CA GLY A 73 5.90 -22.83 20.73
C GLY A 73 4.85 -23.00 19.64
N LEU A 74 4.96 -22.25 18.53
CA LEU A 74 4.01 -22.24 17.42
C LEU A 74 4.67 -22.76 16.13
N PRO A 75 3.93 -23.44 15.26
CA PRO A 75 4.41 -23.73 13.91
C PRO A 75 4.44 -22.46 13.06
N LEU A 76 5.39 -22.37 12.13
CA LEU A 76 5.41 -21.31 11.13
C LEU A 76 4.19 -21.47 10.19
N PRO A 77 3.27 -20.49 10.12
CA PRO A 77 2.24 -20.48 9.07
C PRO A 77 2.88 -20.29 7.69
N ARG A 78 2.11 -20.53 6.63
CA ARG A 78 2.63 -20.21 5.29
C ARG A 78 2.87 -18.71 5.21
N LEU A 79 4.01 -18.25 4.68
CA LEU A 79 4.35 -16.81 4.71
C LEU A 79 3.27 -15.94 4.04
N GLN A 80 2.56 -16.47 3.05
CA GLN A 80 1.45 -15.78 2.41
C GLN A 80 0.19 -15.62 3.27
N GLU A 81 0.15 -16.19 4.46
CA GLU A 81 -0.90 -16.03 5.47
C GLU A 81 -0.50 -14.98 6.51
N ILE A 82 0.77 -14.57 6.53
CA ILE A 82 1.27 -13.49 7.36
C ILE A 82 0.93 -12.16 6.69
N HIS A 83 0.38 -11.24 7.47
CA HIS A 83 -0.06 -9.92 7.01
C HIS A 83 0.99 -8.88 7.43
N PHE A 84 2.05 -8.72 6.64
CA PHE A 84 3.11 -7.76 6.96
C PHE A 84 2.55 -6.34 6.87
N PRO A 85 2.52 -5.57 7.98
CA PRO A 85 1.92 -4.25 7.98
C PRO A 85 2.78 -3.27 7.17
N VAL A 86 2.12 -2.36 6.45
CA VAL A 86 2.76 -1.29 5.66
C VAL A 86 2.37 0.10 6.16
N GLY A 87 1.83 0.16 7.38
CA GLY A 87 1.17 1.34 7.93
C GLY A 87 -0.35 1.30 7.74
N GLY A 88 -1.01 2.39 8.13
CA GLY A 88 -2.47 2.51 8.05
C GLY A 88 -2.98 2.82 6.64
N ARG A 89 -4.30 2.94 6.50
CA ARG A 89 -5.01 3.30 5.24
C ARG A 89 -4.37 4.42 4.41
N ARG A 90 -3.74 5.40 5.06
CA ARG A 90 -3.14 6.60 4.44
C ARG A 90 -1.70 6.38 3.95
N PHE A 91 -1.02 5.35 4.45
CA PHE A 91 0.36 5.02 4.10
C PHE A 91 0.46 3.72 3.31
N ARG A 92 -0.67 3.22 2.79
CA ARG A 92 -0.65 2.02 1.96
C ARG A 92 0.14 2.28 0.68
N PRO A 93 0.94 1.30 0.20
CA PRO A 93 1.60 1.40 -1.08
C PRO A 93 0.61 1.65 -2.22
N THR A 94 1.04 2.36 -3.25
CA THR A 94 0.31 2.55 -4.51
C THR A 94 0.82 1.59 -5.60
N VAL A 95 0.09 1.53 -6.73
CA VAL A 95 0.56 0.80 -7.91
C VAL A 95 1.82 1.47 -8.46
N GLU A 96 1.90 2.79 -8.43
CA GLU A 96 3.07 3.55 -8.86
C GLU A 96 4.30 3.28 -7.99
N GLU A 97 4.14 3.16 -6.67
CA GLU A 97 5.25 2.74 -5.80
C GLU A 97 5.69 1.31 -6.09
N LEU A 98 4.74 0.41 -6.43
CA LEU A 98 5.09 -0.92 -6.90
C LEU A 98 5.87 -0.86 -8.22
N LEU A 99 5.43 -0.08 -9.22
CA LEU A 99 6.14 0.04 -10.49
C LEU A 99 7.56 0.58 -10.30
N GLU A 100 7.73 1.58 -9.43
CA GLU A 100 9.03 2.12 -9.06
C GLU A 100 9.92 1.05 -8.41
N PHE A 101 9.37 0.25 -7.49
CA PHE A 101 10.07 -0.90 -6.91
C PHE A 101 10.49 -1.91 -7.99
N LEU A 102 9.59 -2.29 -8.91
CA LEU A 102 9.89 -3.24 -9.98
C LEU A 102 11.00 -2.75 -10.91
N HIS A 103 11.07 -1.44 -11.15
CA HIS A 103 12.15 -0.82 -11.90
C HIS A 103 13.48 -0.87 -11.14
N ARG A 104 13.49 -0.41 -9.88
CA ARG A 104 14.72 -0.33 -9.05
C ARG A 104 15.35 -1.69 -8.82
N GLU A 105 14.53 -2.71 -8.59
CA GLU A 105 14.98 -4.09 -8.41
C GLU A 105 15.22 -4.84 -9.73
N GLN A 106 15.15 -4.14 -10.87
CA GLN A 106 15.37 -4.68 -12.22
C GLN A 106 14.50 -5.90 -12.55
N LEU A 107 13.31 -5.99 -11.94
CA LEU A 107 12.36 -7.07 -12.19
C LEU A 107 11.66 -6.92 -13.53
N PHE A 108 11.44 -5.68 -13.98
CA PHE A 108 11.04 -5.33 -15.35
C PHE A 108 12.06 -4.38 -15.96
N THR A 109 12.45 -4.65 -17.20
CA THR A 109 13.49 -3.90 -17.91
C THR A 109 12.98 -3.20 -19.17
N ASP A 110 11.83 -3.61 -19.71
CA ASP A 110 11.21 -3.04 -20.91
C ASP A 110 10.06 -2.09 -20.54
N TRP A 111 10.39 -0.82 -20.34
CA TRP A 111 9.44 0.21 -19.93
C TRP A 111 9.03 1.09 -21.12
N SER A 112 7.74 1.44 -21.20
CA SER A 112 7.24 2.33 -22.25
C SER A 112 7.91 3.70 -22.21
N PRO A 113 8.23 4.33 -23.35
CA PRO A 113 8.83 5.67 -23.38
C PRO A 113 8.02 6.69 -22.57
N GLY A 114 8.71 7.49 -21.75
CA GLY A 114 8.08 8.53 -20.93
C GLY A 114 7.30 8.03 -19.71
N TRP A 115 7.45 6.75 -19.31
CA TRP A 115 6.81 6.23 -18.09
C TRP A 115 7.22 6.99 -16.82
N ARG A 116 8.50 7.37 -16.73
CA ARG A 116 9.11 7.89 -15.52
C ARG A 116 8.50 9.23 -15.08
N PRO A 117 8.41 10.27 -15.94
CA PRO A 117 7.74 11.52 -15.57
C PRO A 117 6.28 11.34 -15.13
N ARG A 118 5.52 10.42 -15.76
CA ARG A 118 4.12 10.16 -15.38
C ARG A 118 4.00 9.51 -14.01
N LEU A 119 4.92 8.60 -13.69
CA LEU A 119 4.98 7.96 -12.39
C LEU A 119 5.32 8.98 -11.30
N ASP A 120 6.33 9.83 -11.53
CA ASP A 120 6.74 10.87 -10.59
C ASP A 120 5.60 11.89 -10.34
N GLU A 121 4.87 12.28 -11.40
CA GLU A 121 3.70 13.15 -11.30
C GLU A 121 2.60 12.49 -10.44
N SER A 122 2.23 11.24 -10.73
CA SER A 122 1.19 10.51 -9.98
C SER A 122 1.55 10.36 -8.50
N LEU A 123 2.80 10.03 -8.18
CA LEU A 123 3.29 9.93 -6.81
C LEU A 123 3.26 11.28 -6.07
N SER A 124 3.66 12.35 -6.74
CA SER A 124 3.59 13.71 -6.19
C SER A 124 2.15 14.10 -5.85
N ASP A 125 1.23 13.79 -6.76
CA ASP A 125 -0.20 14.00 -6.59
C ASP A 125 -0.79 13.19 -5.43
N TRP A 126 -0.42 11.91 -5.34
CA TRP A 126 -0.80 11.03 -4.25
C TRP A 126 -0.35 11.57 -2.89
N ASN A 127 0.92 11.96 -2.77
CA ASN A 127 1.50 12.49 -1.54
C ASN A 127 0.79 13.77 -1.09
N ARG A 128 0.49 14.69 -2.02
CA ARG A 128 -0.31 15.89 -1.71
C ARG A 128 -1.69 15.53 -1.18
N ARG A 129 -2.38 14.56 -1.79
CA ARG A 129 -3.70 14.09 -1.33
C ARG A 129 -3.64 13.46 0.06
N GLN A 130 -2.63 12.64 0.34
CA GLN A 130 -2.46 12.04 1.67
C GLN A 130 -2.13 13.10 2.72
N ALA A 131 -1.24 14.05 2.43
CA ALA A 131 -0.94 15.15 3.35
C ALA A 131 -2.21 15.92 3.75
N ARG A 132 -3.03 16.33 2.77
CA ARG A 132 -4.32 16.99 3.04
C ARG A 132 -5.28 16.11 3.85
N ALA A 133 -5.34 14.81 3.54
CA ALA A 133 -6.20 13.88 4.27
C ALA A 133 -5.72 13.63 5.72
N THR A 134 -4.41 13.63 5.97
CA THR A 134 -3.82 13.53 7.31
C THR A 134 -4.15 14.77 8.13
N VAL A 135 -3.96 15.97 7.57
CA VAL A 135 -4.35 17.24 8.22
C VAL A 135 -5.85 17.26 8.56
N ARG A 136 -6.72 16.80 7.66
CA ARG A 136 -8.17 16.71 7.93
C ARG A 136 -8.50 15.74 9.07
N ASN A 137 -7.73 14.66 9.22
CA ASN A 137 -7.96 13.64 10.23
C ASN A 137 -7.46 14.09 11.62
N ASP A 138 -6.38 14.86 11.69
CA ASP A 138 -5.83 15.42 12.92
C ASP A 138 -5.39 16.88 12.73
N PRO A 139 -6.35 17.83 12.69
CA PRO A 139 -6.04 19.23 12.47
C PRO A 139 -5.18 19.81 13.59
N LYS A 140 -5.34 19.33 14.83
CA LYS A 140 -4.61 19.83 15.99
C LYS A 140 -3.12 19.53 15.87
N ALA A 141 -2.74 18.28 15.61
CA ALA A 141 -1.34 17.92 15.42
C ALA A 141 -0.71 18.68 14.24
N ALA A 142 -1.48 18.93 13.17
CA ALA A 142 -1.03 19.74 12.05
C ALA A 142 -0.78 21.20 12.41
N ILE A 143 -1.66 21.82 13.20
CA ILE A 143 -1.49 23.21 13.69
C ILE A 143 -0.26 23.30 14.57
N GLU A 144 -0.13 22.42 15.57
CA GLU A 144 1.02 22.40 16.50
C GLU A 144 2.35 22.27 15.74
N GLN A 145 2.39 21.41 14.72
CA GLN A 145 3.58 21.26 13.87
C GLN A 145 3.88 22.54 13.07
N LEU A 146 2.88 23.18 12.48
CA LEU A 146 3.05 24.43 11.74
C LEU A 146 3.55 25.56 12.66
N GLU A 147 2.99 25.70 13.85
CA GLU A 147 3.41 26.68 14.86
C GLU A 147 4.85 26.45 15.32
N SER A 148 5.24 25.19 15.53
CA SER A 148 6.64 24.83 15.85
C SER A 148 7.64 25.22 14.75
N MET A 149 7.16 25.33 13.51
CA MET A 149 7.95 25.75 12.34
C MET A 149 7.92 27.27 12.13
N GLY A 150 7.26 28.02 13.01
CA GLY A 150 7.17 29.49 12.95
C GLY A 150 6.01 30.02 12.10
N TYR A 151 5.04 29.18 11.72
CA TYR A 151 3.82 29.63 11.06
C TYR A 151 2.76 30.02 12.08
N GLU A 152 2.01 31.08 11.81
CA GLU A 152 0.81 31.43 12.58
C GLU A 152 -0.43 30.89 11.86
N VAL A 153 -1.24 30.08 12.54
CA VAL A 153 -2.48 29.49 11.98
C VAL A 153 -3.70 30.14 12.61
N MET A 154 -4.39 30.99 11.84
CA MET A 154 -5.59 31.68 12.30
C MET A 154 -6.86 31.01 11.77
N SER A 155 -7.84 30.74 12.64
CA SER A 155 -9.20 30.40 12.20
C SER A 155 -9.93 31.68 11.80
N VAL A 156 -10.51 31.70 10.60
CA VAL A 156 -11.25 32.86 10.06
C VAL A 156 -12.78 32.68 10.21
N HIS A 157 -13.24 31.62 10.86
CA HIS A 157 -14.67 31.35 11.04
C HIS A 157 -14.99 31.18 12.54
N SER A 158 -15.82 32.11 13.05
CA SER A 158 -16.50 32.05 14.36
C SER A 158 -17.88 31.42 14.20
#